data_AF-A0AA39YBV3-F1
#
_entry.id   AF-A0AA39YBV3-F1
#
_cell.length_a   1.000
_cell.length_b   1.000
_cell.length_c   1.000
_cell.angle_alpha   90.00
_cell.angle_beta   90.00
_cell.angle_gamma   90.00
#
_symmetry.space_group_name_H-M   'P 1'
#
loop_
_entity.id
_entity.type
_entity.pdbx_description
1 polymer ?
#
loop_
_entity_poly.entity_id
_entity_poly.type
_entity_poly.pdbx_seq_one_letter_code
_entity_poly.pdbx_strand_id
1 'polypeptide(L)'
;MATTTRAPTTGPQAVSHRLSTTEAEGCIRNAGPIFRVLPGNNRVSPNTVSFALRPPSHASGCVDPTFGLAVFTEWQKAHGPSSRDCGDDLSLPNLSYSESKGLFTLDLSLSHCDEQSLRNALSLLAAEALQEATARHLTEGGDERLHISASGNKYFCPPYPVPDAVIRGTCTCSPPSRNAFNAACARLNDIWNGVESLDDAFDDTRRRISAALALRTRHHIILHPSGTDAEFTPLLIATAAAKSLNCSGVINVVVGVGEVGSNTPNAAGGNHFSEYVPIGGSTKTITPDTLVRDTSDSLPEGTTVLELKARLPNGSMLPDFDALVLDAITTADAKSSNPFFIVHAVDGSKLGSRITTRKMVTDIQALLGNRVLIVLDACQGRTESDELDWYLSRGAVVLMTASKFYSAPGFCGMAVVPDSAAGELKEGVVPVPEGLGDYLTQPQVPKALAGLRSALPSKPVNVGLLLRWACGVVEMERVARAGGAAREGIRRWVMGVREVIEREYAWLELMPEVVGEGGHASQLGGVNSIIAFKLLAGEQRTPLMTPALKKIHKFLTADVAGMLPDGASEEERSVARLNCFIGQPVDVGDFAVLRLAIGAALAAGLGEDPEFLETALREDRRVLDKVGVLLKYHEVM
;
A
#
# COMPACT_ATOMS: atom_id res chain seq x y z
N MET A 1 -13.99 -84.83 -26.08
CA MET A 1 -13.05 -84.10 -25.20
C MET A 1 -13.80 -82.92 -24.62
N ALA A 2 -13.96 -82.91 -23.31
CA ALA A 2 -14.67 -81.84 -22.59
C ALA A 2 -13.74 -80.62 -22.44
N THR A 3 -14.21 -79.45 -22.84
CA THR A 3 -13.57 -78.16 -22.55
C THR A 3 -14.47 -77.36 -21.63
N THR A 4 -14.05 -77.32 -20.38
CA THR A 4 -14.62 -76.60 -19.25
C THR A 4 -14.48 -75.08 -19.43
N THR A 5 -15.58 -74.38 -19.26
CA THR A 5 -15.68 -72.92 -19.13
C THR A 5 -15.03 -72.46 -17.82
N ARG A 6 -14.05 -71.56 -17.93
CA ARG A 6 -13.35 -70.96 -16.78
C ARG A 6 -14.08 -69.67 -16.40
N ALA A 7 -14.54 -69.58 -15.16
CA ALA A 7 -15.14 -68.37 -14.59
C ALA A 7 -14.10 -67.22 -14.52
N PRO A 8 -14.52 -65.95 -14.61
CA PRO A 8 -13.61 -64.82 -14.47
C PRO A 8 -13.15 -64.73 -13.01
N THR A 9 -11.83 -64.74 -12.81
CA THR A 9 -11.19 -64.43 -11.54
C THR A 9 -11.52 -63.00 -11.15
N THR A 10 -12.28 -62.84 -10.08
CA THR A 10 -12.39 -61.58 -9.34
C THR A 10 -11.00 -61.16 -8.89
N GLY A 11 -10.47 -60.08 -9.49
CA GLY A 11 -9.29 -59.40 -8.95
C GLY A 11 -9.56 -58.91 -7.52
N PRO A 12 -8.52 -58.70 -6.69
CA PRO A 12 -8.71 -58.20 -5.34
C PRO A 12 -9.46 -56.86 -5.41
N GLN A 13 -10.67 -56.81 -4.86
CA GLN A 13 -11.35 -55.56 -4.56
C GLN A 13 -10.43 -54.76 -3.65
N ALA A 14 -9.95 -53.61 -4.11
CA ALA A 14 -9.27 -52.65 -3.26
C ALA A 14 -10.26 -52.26 -2.15
N VAL A 15 -10.04 -52.78 -0.94
CA VAL A 15 -10.80 -52.38 0.24
C VAL A 15 -10.47 -50.91 0.46
N SER A 16 -11.40 -50.00 0.15
CA SER A 16 -11.20 -48.58 0.46
C SER A 16 -11.13 -48.45 1.98
N HIS A 17 -9.92 -48.30 2.51
CA HIS A 17 -9.70 -48.14 3.94
C HIS A 17 -10.37 -46.83 4.39
N ARG A 18 -11.44 -46.92 5.18
CA ARG A 18 -12.06 -45.73 5.79
C ARG A 18 -11.13 -45.21 6.89
N LEU A 19 -10.78 -43.93 6.81
CA LEU A 19 -10.02 -43.25 7.86
C LEU A 19 -10.73 -43.35 9.21
N SER A 20 -9.99 -43.78 10.24
CA SER A 20 -10.39 -43.63 11.64
C SER A 20 -10.29 -42.16 12.07
N THR A 21 -10.97 -41.82 13.17
CA THR A 21 -10.87 -40.46 13.76
C THR A 21 -9.44 -40.11 14.14
N THR A 22 -8.66 -41.06 14.64
CA THR A 22 -7.25 -40.85 15.01
C THR A 22 -6.37 -40.57 13.79
N GLU A 23 -6.55 -41.30 12.69
CA GLU A 23 -5.81 -41.06 11.45
C GLU A 23 -6.17 -39.70 10.84
N ALA A 24 -7.46 -39.35 10.80
CA ALA A 24 -7.92 -38.05 10.33
C ALA A 24 -7.38 -36.89 11.17
N GLU A 25 -7.40 -37.01 12.51
CA GLU A 25 -6.78 -36.02 13.40
C GLU A 25 -5.26 -35.90 13.18
N GLY A 26 -4.57 -37.01 12.91
CA GLY A 26 -3.15 -37.02 12.54
C GLY A 26 -2.90 -36.29 11.22
N CYS A 27 -3.72 -36.54 10.20
CA CYS A 27 -3.65 -35.83 8.92
C CYS A 27 -3.84 -34.32 9.10
N ILE A 28 -4.84 -33.90 9.88
CA ILE A 28 -5.11 -32.48 10.16
C ILE A 28 -3.92 -31.84 10.89
N ARG A 29 -3.36 -32.50 11.91
CA ARG A 29 -2.19 -31.98 12.64
C ARG A 29 -0.96 -31.83 11.74
N ASN A 30 -0.76 -32.74 10.80
CA ASN A 30 0.38 -32.75 9.89
C ASN A 30 0.18 -31.89 8.63
N ALA A 31 -1.04 -31.42 8.36
CA ALA A 31 -1.34 -30.64 7.17
C ALA A 31 -0.75 -29.23 7.19
N GLY A 32 -0.42 -28.69 8.37
CA GLY A 32 0.28 -27.43 8.48
C GLY A 32 0.10 -26.70 9.81
N PRO A 33 0.91 -25.66 10.04
CA PRO A 33 0.95 -24.94 11.31
C PRO A 33 -0.32 -24.15 11.61
N ILE A 34 -1.22 -23.95 10.64
CA ILE A 34 -2.50 -23.28 10.82
C ILE A 34 -3.59 -24.18 11.41
N PHE A 35 -3.50 -25.50 11.25
CA PHE A 35 -4.54 -26.42 11.71
C PHE A 35 -4.39 -26.74 13.19
N ARG A 36 -5.50 -26.65 13.94
CA ARG A 36 -5.55 -26.99 15.37
C ARG A 36 -6.74 -27.90 15.66
N VAL A 37 -6.45 -29.18 15.81
CA VAL A 37 -7.43 -30.17 16.31
C VAL A 37 -7.72 -29.86 17.78
N LEU A 38 -9.00 -29.79 18.14
CA LEU A 38 -9.42 -29.54 19.52
C LEU A 38 -9.66 -30.84 20.30
N PRO A 39 -9.54 -30.84 21.63
CA PRO A 39 -9.76 -32.03 22.46
C PRO A 39 -11.19 -32.60 22.31
N GLY A 40 -11.33 -33.91 22.55
CA GLY A 40 -12.53 -34.72 22.26
C GLY A 40 -13.87 -34.24 22.85
N ASN A 41 -13.88 -33.32 23.82
CA ASN A 41 -15.11 -32.75 24.40
C ASN A 41 -15.90 -31.84 23.43
N ASN A 42 -15.33 -31.49 22.27
CA ASN A 42 -15.98 -30.70 21.22
C ASN A 42 -16.51 -31.54 20.04
N ARG A 43 -16.57 -32.87 20.18
CA ARG A 43 -17.09 -33.77 19.12
C ARG A 43 -18.60 -33.64 18.99
N VAL A 44 -19.06 -33.47 17.74
CA VAL A 44 -20.49 -33.46 17.40
C VAL A 44 -21.06 -34.89 17.39
N SER A 45 -20.26 -35.88 17.01
CA SER A 45 -20.60 -37.30 17.04
C SER A 45 -19.34 -38.19 17.13
N PRO A 46 -19.46 -39.50 17.37
CA PRO A 46 -18.30 -40.42 17.43
C PRO A 46 -17.48 -40.49 16.14
N ASN A 47 -18.09 -40.18 14.99
CA ASN A 47 -17.48 -40.28 13.66
C ASN A 47 -17.11 -38.89 13.07
N THR A 48 -17.04 -37.85 13.90
CA THR A 48 -16.63 -36.52 13.44
C THR A 48 -15.32 -36.06 14.07
N VAL A 49 -14.57 -35.27 13.30
CA VAL A 49 -13.36 -34.58 13.77
C VAL A 49 -13.58 -33.08 13.69
N SER A 50 -13.38 -32.39 14.80
CA SER A 50 -13.53 -30.93 14.89
C SER A 50 -12.15 -30.26 14.95
N PHE A 51 -11.94 -29.21 14.18
CA PHE A 51 -10.70 -28.44 14.18
C PHE A 51 -10.97 -26.95 13.94
N ALA A 52 -9.99 -26.12 14.30
CA ALA A 52 -9.99 -24.69 14.04
C ALA A 52 -8.79 -24.30 13.19
N LEU A 53 -8.91 -23.17 12.49
CA LEU A 53 -7.78 -22.51 11.85
C LEU A 53 -7.22 -21.45 12.81
N ARG A 54 -5.91 -21.47 13.03
CA ARG A 54 -5.18 -20.51 13.88
C ARG A 54 -3.91 -20.06 13.16
N PRO A 55 -3.98 -18.98 12.37
CA PRO A 55 -2.81 -18.39 11.72
C PRO A 55 -1.72 -18.08 12.76
N PRO A 56 -0.46 -18.56 12.58
CA PRO A 56 0.63 -18.30 13.52
C PRO A 56 0.95 -16.81 13.73
N SER A 57 0.62 -15.98 12.74
CA SER A 57 0.91 -14.54 12.72
C SER A 57 -0.19 -13.67 13.33
N HIS A 58 -1.38 -14.21 13.64
CA HIS A 58 -2.47 -13.45 14.27
C HIS A 58 -2.30 -13.40 15.79
N ALA A 59 -2.65 -12.26 16.39
CA ALA A 59 -2.62 -12.11 17.84
C ALA A 59 -3.77 -12.89 18.51
N SER A 60 -3.44 -13.65 19.56
CA SER A 60 -4.30 -14.46 20.45
C SER A 60 -4.64 -15.90 19.98
N GLY A 61 -4.35 -16.87 20.85
CA GLY A 61 -4.54 -18.31 20.63
C GLY A 61 -5.99 -18.81 20.70
N CYS A 62 -6.96 -17.92 20.53
CA CYS A 62 -8.39 -18.25 20.47
C CYS A 62 -8.82 -18.58 19.04
N VAL A 63 -10.00 -19.20 18.92
CA VAL A 63 -10.64 -19.42 17.62
C VAL A 63 -11.27 -18.08 17.20
N ASP A 64 -10.92 -17.56 16.02
CA ASP A 64 -11.58 -16.41 15.40
C ASP A 64 -12.71 -16.91 14.49
N PRO A 65 -13.99 -16.79 14.89
CA PRO A 65 -15.09 -17.33 14.11
C PRO A 65 -15.29 -16.58 12.78
N THR A 66 -14.90 -15.31 12.71
CA THR A 66 -15.03 -14.52 11.48
C THR A 66 -14.02 -14.98 10.44
N PHE A 67 -12.80 -15.33 10.88
CA PHE A 67 -11.77 -15.89 10.00
C PHE A 67 -12.20 -17.22 9.42
N GLY A 68 -12.61 -18.16 10.27
CA GLY A 68 -13.05 -19.48 9.82
C GLY A 68 -14.27 -19.41 8.88
N LEU A 69 -15.20 -18.48 9.12
CA LEU A 69 -16.38 -18.30 8.27
C LEU A 69 -15.99 -17.77 6.88
N ALA A 70 -15.10 -16.78 6.82
CA ALA A 70 -14.62 -16.22 5.55
C ALA A 70 -13.92 -17.30 4.71
N VAL A 71 -13.00 -18.05 5.33
CA VAL A 71 -12.29 -19.16 4.67
C VAL A 71 -13.26 -20.24 4.18
N PHE A 72 -14.21 -20.65 5.01
CA PHE A 72 -15.19 -21.67 4.62
C PHE A 72 -16.09 -21.19 3.47
N THR A 73 -16.48 -19.92 3.48
CA THR A 73 -17.31 -19.32 2.43
C THR A 73 -16.62 -19.37 1.08
N GLU A 74 -15.34 -18.96 1.00
CA GLU A 74 -14.58 -19.02 -0.25
C GLU A 74 -14.30 -20.46 -0.69
N TRP A 75 -13.96 -21.35 0.25
CA TRP A 75 -13.80 -22.77 -0.03
C TRP A 75 -15.08 -23.39 -0.62
N GLN A 76 -16.26 -23.03 -0.10
CA GLN A 76 -17.55 -23.50 -0.64
C GLN A 76 -17.85 -22.92 -2.02
N LYS A 77 -17.52 -21.66 -2.30
CA LYS A 77 -17.69 -21.07 -3.63
C LYS A 77 -16.83 -21.78 -4.68
N ALA A 78 -15.59 -22.10 -4.32
CA ALA A 78 -14.62 -22.71 -5.24
C ALA A 78 -14.80 -24.23 -5.40
N HIS A 79 -15.29 -24.93 -4.37
CA HIS A 79 -15.26 -26.40 -4.31
C HIS A 79 -16.58 -27.06 -3.87
N GLY A 80 -17.60 -26.26 -3.60
CA GLY A 80 -18.93 -26.71 -3.20
C GLY A 80 -19.72 -27.36 -4.34
N PRO A 81 -20.87 -27.99 -4.04
CA PRO A 81 -21.63 -28.78 -5.01
C PRO A 81 -22.05 -28.00 -6.28
N SER A 82 -22.30 -26.70 -6.14
CA SER A 82 -22.71 -25.81 -7.25
C SER A 82 -21.58 -25.36 -8.17
N SER A 83 -20.32 -25.60 -7.79
CA SER A 83 -19.12 -25.27 -8.60
C SER A 83 -18.59 -26.44 -9.43
N ARG A 84 -19.14 -27.64 -9.22
CA ARG A 84 -18.72 -28.89 -9.87
C ARG A 84 -19.49 -29.12 -11.18
N ASP A 85 -19.31 -28.23 -12.15
CA ASP A 85 -19.61 -28.55 -13.54
C ASP A 85 -18.32 -29.03 -14.21
N CYS A 86 -18.37 -30.23 -14.82
CA CYS A 86 -17.34 -30.87 -15.66
C CYS A 86 -16.27 -31.71 -14.93
N GLY A 87 -16.47 -33.03 -14.91
CA GLY A 87 -15.43 -34.03 -15.24
C GLY A 87 -14.36 -34.44 -14.21
N ASP A 88 -14.04 -33.63 -13.19
CA ASP A 88 -12.99 -33.98 -12.23
C ASP A 88 -13.55 -34.70 -10.99
N ASP A 89 -13.29 -36.01 -10.93
CA ASP A 89 -13.73 -36.98 -9.91
C ASP A 89 -12.95 -36.88 -8.59
N LEU A 90 -12.70 -35.65 -8.09
CA LEU A 90 -12.11 -35.44 -6.77
C LEU A 90 -13.23 -35.45 -5.71
N SER A 91 -13.46 -36.62 -5.11
CA SER A 91 -14.37 -36.78 -3.98
C SER A 91 -13.85 -36.07 -2.72
N LEU A 92 -14.00 -34.74 -2.66
CA LEU A 92 -13.66 -33.99 -1.46
C LEU A 92 -14.57 -34.41 -0.28
N PRO A 93 -14.01 -34.50 0.94
CA PRO A 93 -14.76 -34.90 2.12
C PRO A 93 -15.84 -33.88 2.49
N ASN A 94 -16.87 -34.35 3.20
CA ASN A 94 -17.95 -33.49 3.67
C ASN A 94 -17.48 -32.63 4.84
N LEU A 95 -17.17 -31.36 4.54
CA LEU A 95 -16.70 -30.35 5.49
C LEU A 95 -17.84 -29.37 5.78
N SER A 96 -18.07 -29.08 7.05
CA SER A 96 -19.02 -28.06 7.52
C SER A 96 -18.36 -27.10 8.49
N TYR A 97 -18.92 -25.90 8.65
CA TYR A 97 -18.44 -24.89 9.59
C TYR A 97 -19.54 -24.43 10.53
N SER A 98 -19.23 -24.33 11.82
CA SER A 98 -20.12 -23.86 12.87
C SER A 98 -19.69 -22.47 13.32
N GLU A 99 -20.36 -21.42 12.85
CA GLU A 99 -20.04 -20.03 13.20
C GLU A 99 -20.08 -19.78 14.73
N SER A 100 -21.11 -20.30 15.41
CA SER A 100 -21.25 -20.17 16.88
C SER A 100 -20.10 -20.79 17.69
N LYS A 101 -19.38 -21.75 17.10
CA LYS A 101 -18.24 -22.44 17.74
C LYS A 101 -16.90 -22.02 17.15
N GLY A 102 -16.90 -21.40 15.96
CA GLY A 102 -15.74 -21.14 15.14
C GLY A 102 -15.02 -22.39 14.62
N LEU A 103 -15.73 -23.52 14.48
CA LEU A 103 -15.12 -24.83 14.22
C LEU A 103 -15.52 -25.41 12.87
N PHE A 104 -14.54 -26.00 12.19
CA PHE A 104 -14.73 -26.92 11.09
C PHE A 104 -15.05 -28.30 11.64
N THR A 105 -15.98 -29.01 10.98
CA THR A 105 -16.35 -30.39 11.29
C THR A 105 -16.23 -31.24 10.04
N LEU A 106 -15.39 -32.27 10.12
CA LEU A 106 -15.25 -33.33 9.12
C LEU A 106 -16.13 -34.51 9.53
N ASP A 107 -17.05 -34.93 8.65
CA ASP A 107 -17.89 -36.11 8.85
C ASP A 107 -17.34 -37.33 8.10
N LEU A 108 -16.81 -38.29 8.86
CA LEU A 108 -16.23 -39.53 8.33
C LEU A 108 -17.29 -40.60 8.01
N SER A 109 -18.56 -40.37 8.36
CA SER A 109 -19.65 -41.33 8.12
C SER A 109 -20.25 -41.22 6.72
N LEU A 110 -20.20 -40.01 6.12
CA LEU A 110 -20.87 -39.67 4.87
C LEU A 110 -19.95 -39.66 3.64
N SER A 111 -18.67 -40.03 3.75
CA SER A 111 -17.70 -39.89 2.67
C SER A 111 -16.86 -41.16 2.47
N HIS A 112 -16.58 -41.51 1.21
CA HIS A 112 -15.38 -42.29 0.87
C HIS A 112 -14.16 -41.37 1.07
N CYS A 113 -13.89 -41.00 2.33
CA CYS A 113 -12.75 -40.17 2.70
C CYS A 113 -11.56 -41.10 2.94
N ASP A 114 -10.71 -41.22 1.91
CA ASP A 114 -9.37 -41.77 2.07
C ASP A 114 -8.38 -40.67 2.46
N GLU A 115 -7.17 -41.08 2.85
CA GLU A 115 -6.12 -40.17 3.29
C GLU A 115 -5.76 -39.12 2.24
N GLN A 116 -5.71 -39.51 0.97
CA GLN A 116 -5.34 -38.60 -0.12
C GLN A 116 -6.40 -37.52 -0.33
N SER A 117 -7.68 -37.89 -0.31
CA SER A 117 -8.80 -36.96 -0.45
C SER A 117 -8.85 -35.97 0.71
N LEU A 118 -8.56 -36.42 1.93
CA LEU A 118 -8.45 -35.53 3.10
C LEU A 118 -7.26 -34.58 2.96
N ARG A 119 -6.07 -35.07 2.57
CA ARG A 119 -4.88 -34.23 2.36
C ARG A 119 -5.12 -33.17 1.29
N ASN A 120 -5.76 -33.52 0.18
CA ASN A 120 -6.13 -32.58 -0.87
C ASN A 120 -7.08 -31.49 -0.34
N ALA A 121 -8.12 -31.88 0.40
CA ALA A 121 -9.08 -30.94 0.98
C ALA A 121 -8.44 -29.98 1.98
N LEU A 122 -7.55 -30.49 2.84
CA LEU A 122 -6.80 -29.67 3.80
C LEU A 122 -5.83 -28.72 3.08
N SER A 123 -5.19 -29.16 1.98
CA SER A 123 -4.34 -28.28 1.17
C SER A 123 -5.13 -27.13 0.55
N LEU A 124 -6.32 -27.41 0.00
CA LEU A 124 -7.20 -26.37 -0.55
C LEU A 124 -7.68 -25.41 0.54
N LEU A 125 -8.08 -25.95 1.70
CA LEU A 125 -8.50 -25.14 2.84
C LEU A 125 -7.36 -24.27 3.40
N ALA A 126 -6.12 -24.78 3.41
CA ALA A 126 -4.94 -24.02 3.80
C ALA A 126 -4.65 -22.88 2.81
N ALA A 127 -4.85 -23.11 1.51
CA ALA A 127 -4.69 -22.07 0.48
C ALA A 127 -5.72 -20.95 0.65
N GLU A 128 -6.99 -21.27 0.91
CA GLU A 128 -8.02 -20.26 1.22
C GLU A 128 -7.71 -19.50 2.52
N ALA A 129 -7.25 -20.21 3.55
CA ALA A 129 -6.84 -19.60 4.80
C ALA A 129 -5.64 -18.65 4.63
N LEU A 130 -4.68 -18.99 3.76
CA LEU A 130 -3.54 -18.14 3.44
C LEU A 130 -3.95 -16.85 2.74
N GLN A 131 -4.86 -16.94 1.78
CA GLN A 131 -5.38 -15.77 1.07
C GLN A 131 -6.15 -14.83 2.02
N GLU A 132 -7.06 -15.37 2.82
CA GLU A 132 -7.83 -14.58 3.81
C GLU A 132 -6.92 -13.93 4.86
N ALA A 133 -5.93 -14.66 5.38
CA ALA A 133 -5.01 -14.10 6.36
C ALA A 133 -4.10 -13.03 5.76
N THR A 134 -3.66 -13.21 4.51
CA THR A 134 -2.92 -12.19 3.77
C THR A 134 -3.75 -10.93 3.66
N ALA A 135 -5.00 -11.04 3.20
CA ALA A 135 -5.90 -9.89 3.04
C ALA A 135 -6.14 -9.15 4.37
N ARG A 136 -6.33 -9.85 5.49
CA ARG A 136 -6.46 -9.23 6.81
C ARG A 136 -5.19 -8.46 7.20
N HIS A 137 -4.02 -9.08 7.10
CA HIS A 137 -2.76 -8.41 7.40
C HIS A 137 -2.50 -7.18 6.52
N LEU A 138 -2.89 -7.20 5.23
CA LEU A 138 -2.76 -6.03 4.36
C LEU A 138 -3.52 -4.81 4.89
N THR A 139 -4.49 -4.99 5.78
CA THR A 139 -5.33 -3.94 6.41
C THR A 139 -4.92 -3.60 7.85
N GLU A 140 -3.87 -4.22 8.38
CA GLU A 140 -3.37 -4.00 9.74
C GLU A 140 -2.10 -3.15 9.74
N GLY A 141 -1.73 -2.61 10.90
CA GLY A 141 -0.43 -1.95 11.05
C GLY A 141 -0.31 -0.61 10.32
N GLY A 142 -1.41 0.13 10.26
CA GLY A 142 -1.52 1.51 9.80
C GLY A 142 -2.58 2.24 10.62
N ASP A 143 -3.06 3.39 10.14
CA ASP A 143 -4.12 4.15 10.82
C ASP A 143 -5.53 3.76 10.32
N GLU A 144 -6.55 4.55 10.70
CA GLU A 144 -7.95 4.29 10.39
C GLU A 144 -8.25 4.21 8.89
N ARG A 145 -7.38 4.76 8.05
CA ARG A 145 -7.51 4.74 6.60
C ARG A 145 -7.33 3.33 6.03
N LEU A 146 -6.74 2.39 6.78
CA LEU A 146 -6.69 0.96 6.40
C LEU A 146 -7.92 0.16 6.83
N HIS A 147 -8.68 0.62 7.83
CA HIS A 147 -9.82 -0.13 8.33
C HIS A 147 -10.84 -0.39 7.22
N ILE A 148 -11.29 -1.64 7.09
CA ILE A 148 -12.19 -2.08 6.03
C ILE A 148 -13.65 -1.87 6.44
N SER A 149 -14.42 -1.32 5.50
CA SER A 149 -15.88 -1.28 5.51
C SER A 149 -16.44 -2.12 4.35
N ALA A 150 -17.77 -2.18 4.20
CA ALA A 150 -18.41 -2.86 3.07
C ALA A 150 -17.94 -2.35 1.68
N SER A 151 -17.49 -1.08 1.61
CA SER A 151 -16.97 -0.47 0.38
C SER A 151 -15.44 -0.51 0.27
N GLY A 152 -14.75 -1.28 1.10
CA GLY A 152 -13.29 -1.28 1.21
C GLY A 152 -12.76 -0.28 2.25
N ASN A 153 -11.49 0.09 2.14
CA ASN A 153 -10.83 1.05 3.03
C ASN A 153 -11.30 2.51 2.77
N LYS A 154 -10.70 3.52 3.43
CA LYS A 154 -11.07 4.95 3.22
C LYS A 154 -10.78 5.46 1.80
N TYR A 155 -10.05 4.69 1.00
CA TYR A 155 -9.80 4.90 -0.43
C TYR A 155 -10.68 4.03 -1.33
N PHE A 156 -11.66 3.31 -0.74
CA PHE A 156 -12.54 2.33 -1.39
C PHE A 156 -11.82 1.11 -1.98
N CYS A 157 -10.56 0.88 -1.63
CA CYS A 157 -9.80 -0.26 -2.13
C CYS A 157 -10.03 -1.48 -1.23
N PRO A 158 -10.40 -2.65 -1.78
CA PRO A 158 -10.38 -3.91 -1.05
C PRO A 158 -8.94 -4.41 -0.86
N PRO A 159 -8.72 -5.33 0.10
CA PRO A 159 -7.41 -5.96 0.31
C PRO A 159 -7.10 -7.09 -0.69
N TYR A 160 -7.96 -7.29 -1.68
CA TYR A 160 -7.86 -8.33 -2.71
C TYR A 160 -7.61 -7.71 -4.09
N PRO A 161 -7.01 -8.47 -5.03
CA PRO A 161 -7.09 -8.13 -6.45
C PRO A 161 -8.54 -8.02 -6.89
N VAL A 162 -8.84 -7.04 -7.74
CA VAL A 162 -10.19 -6.83 -8.30
C VAL A 162 -10.16 -7.17 -9.79
N PRO A 163 -10.64 -8.35 -10.20
CA PRO A 163 -10.74 -8.72 -11.60
C PRO A 163 -11.57 -7.71 -12.39
N ASP A 164 -11.24 -7.53 -13.67
CA ASP A 164 -11.95 -6.69 -14.64
C ASP A 164 -12.06 -5.19 -14.30
N ALA A 165 -11.47 -4.75 -13.18
CA ALA A 165 -11.43 -3.35 -12.80
C ALA A 165 -10.28 -2.61 -13.48
N VAL A 166 -10.54 -1.36 -13.86
CA VAL A 166 -9.51 -0.48 -14.43
C VAL A 166 -8.82 0.29 -13.31
N ILE A 167 -7.51 0.07 -13.14
CA ILE A 167 -6.71 0.69 -12.09
C ILE A 167 -5.89 1.86 -12.65
N ARG A 168 -6.22 3.09 -12.24
CA ARG A 168 -5.52 4.35 -12.51
C ARG A 168 -5.38 5.25 -11.27
N GLY A 169 -5.49 4.64 -10.07
CA GLY A 169 -5.51 5.32 -8.76
C GLY A 169 -4.15 5.40 -8.06
N THR A 170 -3.08 4.99 -8.74
CA THR A 170 -1.72 4.80 -8.21
C THR A 170 -0.97 6.09 -7.88
N CYS A 171 -1.67 7.21 -7.74
CA CYS A 171 -1.18 8.45 -7.12
C CYS A 171 -1.76 8.70 -5.72
N THR A 172 -2.61 7.77 -5.23
CA THR A 172 -3.26 7.81 -3.92
C THR A 172 -3.19 6.44 -3.23
N CYS A 173 -3.87 5.45 -3.78
CA CYS A 173 -3.98 4.08 -3.28
C CYS A 173 -4.60 3.20 -4.39
N SER A 174 -4.28 1.92 -4.42
CA SER A 174 -4.89 0.96 -5.34
C SER A 174 -5.06 -0.41 -4.69
N PRO A 175 -6.01 -1.24 -5.15
CA PRO A 175 -6.01 -2.67 -4.84
C PRO A 175 -4.69 -3.32 -5.31
N PRO A 176 -4.21 -4.37 -4.65
CA PRO A 176 -3.02 -5.08 -5.09
C PRO A 176 -3.27 -5.77 -6.45
N SER A 177 -2.24 -5.85 -7.29
CA SER A 177 -2.28 -6.71 -8.47
C SER A 177 -2.33 -8.19 -8.05
N ARG A 178 -2.72 -9.09 -8.96
CA ARG A 178 -2.66 -10.54 -8.71
C ARG A 178 -1.23 -11.00 -8.36
N ASN A 179 -0.23 -10.48 -9.07
CA ASN A 179 1.18 -10.81 -8.82
C ASN A 179 1.63 -10.32 -7.43
N ALA A 180 1.26 -9.09 -7.07
CA ALA A 180 1.56 -8.50 -5.77
C ALA A 180 0.93 -9.29 -4.62
N PHE A 181 -0.36 -9.63 -4.74
CA PHE A 181 -1.07 -10.40 -3.72
C PHE A 181 -0.51 -11.82 -3.57
N ASN A 182 -0.16 -12.48 -4.68
CA ASN A 182 0.49 -13.79 -4.64
C ASN A 182 1.86 -13.73 -3.96
N ALA A 183 2.64 -12.67 -4.17
CA ALA A 183 3.93 -12.48 -3.50
C ALA A 183 3.77 -12.30 -1.98
N ALA A 184 2.75 -11.57 -1.55
CA ALA A 184 2.40 -11.46 -0.13
C ALA A 184 1.95 -12.81 0.47
N CYS A 185 1.12 -13.58 -0.25
CA CYS A 185 0.71 -14.93 0.17
C CYS A 185 1.93 -15.86 0.31
N ALA A 186 2.83 -15.87 -0.67
CA ALA A 186 4.04 -16.68 -0.63
C ALA A 186 4.93 -16.31 0.57
N ARG A 187 5.13 -15.02 0.81
CA ARG A 187 5.89 -14.53 1.96
C ARG A 187 5.25 -14.94 3.29
N LEU A 188 3.94 -14.81 3.42
CA LEU A 188 3.22 -15.22 4.63
C LEU A 188 3.32 -16.74 4.86
N ASN A 189 3.24 -17.53 3.79
CA ASN A 189 3.41 -18.97 3.85
C ASN A 189 4.79 -19.38 4.35
N ASP A 190 5.86 -18.72 3.88
CA ASP A 190 7.23 -18.99 4.34
C ASP A 190 7.39 -18.68 5.84
N ILE A 191 6.77 -17.58 6.30
CA ILE A 191 6.75 -17.20 7.72
C ILE A 191 5.97 -18.24 8.56
N TRP A 192 4.79 -18.66 8.10
CA TRP A 192 3.97 -19.64 8.81
C TRP A 192 4.67 -20.97 9.00
N ASN A 193 5.42 -21.42 7.98
CA ASN A 193 6.14 -22.68 7.99
C ASN A 193 7.55 -22.57 8.61
N GLY A 194 7.94 -21.38 9.10
CA GLY A 194 9.24 -21.16 9.72
C GLY A 194 10.43 -21.26 8.74
N VAL A 195 10.16 -21.15 7.43
CA VAL A 195 11.19 -21.10 6.38
C VAL A 195 11.97 -19.80 6.46
N GLU A 196 11.29 -18.70 6.79
CA GLU A 196 11.87 -17.36 6.93
C GLU A 196 11.44 -16.75 8.28
N SER A 197 12.38 -16.14 9.00
CA SER A 197 12.04 -15.37 10.19
C SER A 197 11.51 -13.99 9.79
N LEU A 198 10.65 -13.37 10.63
CA LEU A 198 10.15 -12.02 10.36
C LEU A 198 11.28 -11.00 10.18
N ASP A 199 12.35 -11.10 10.97
CA ASP A 199 13.47 -10.16 10.91
C ASP A 199 14.28 -10.32 9.61
N ASP A 200 14.53 -11.57 9.18
CA ASP A 200 15.20 -11.85 7.91
C ASP A 200 14.36 -11.37 6.72
N ALA A 201 13.03 -11.54 6.79
CA ALA A 201 12.10 -11.06 5.77
C ALA A 201 12.13 -9.54 5.60
N PHE A 202 12.29 -8.79 6.71
CA PHE A 202 12.48 -7.34 6.68
C PHE A 202 13.83 -6.97 6.05
N ASP A 203 14.92 -7.66 6.38
CA ASP A 203 16.24 -7.41 5.80
C ASP A 203 16.30 -7.74 4.30
N ASP A 204 15.69 -8.86 3.89
CA ASP A 204 15.51 -9.24 2.50
C ASP A 204 14.77 -8.15 1.71
N THR A 205 13.67 -7.65 2.29
CA THR A 205 12.85 -6.58 1.70
C THR A 205 13.70 -5.33 1.42
N ARG A 206 14.50 -4.86 2.39
CA ARG A 206 15.38 -3.70 2.20
C ARG A 206 16.37 -3.91 1.07
N ARG A 207 17.02 -5.07 1.03
CA ARG A 207 18.00 -5.43 -0.01
C ARG A 207 17.36 -5.40 -1.41
N ARG A 208 16.16 -5.94 -1.55
CA ARG A 208 15.42 -5.96 -2.82
C ARG A 208 14.97 -4.56 -3.25
N ILE A 209 14.52 -3.72 -2.30
CA ILE A 209 14.20 -2.30 -2.56
C ILE A 209 15.44 -1.56 -3.10
N SER A 210 16.57 -1.64 -2.40
CA SER A 210 17.83 -0.99 -2.81
C SER A 210 18.25 -1.41 -4.22
N ALA A 211 18.13 -2.71 -4.53
CA ALA A 211 18.46 -3.26 -5.84
C ALA A 211 17.50 -2.77 -6.94
N ALA A 212 16.18 -2.81 -6.70
CA ALA A 212 15.17 -2.39 -7.67
C ALA A 212 15.25 -0.89 -7.99
N LEU A 213 15.64 -0.06 -7.02
CA LEU A 213 15.89 1.38 -7.21
C LEU A 213 17.29 1.71 -7.75
N ALA A 214 18.16 0.71 -7.90
CA ALA A 214 19.55 0.88 -8.35
C ALA A 214 20.33 1.96 -7.56
N LEU A 215 20.11 2.06 -6.26
CA LEU A 215 20.76 3.08 -5.41
C LEU A 215 22.25 2.80 -5.26
N ARG A 216 23.10 3.77 -5.62
CA ARG A 216 24.57 3.64 -5.57
C ARG A 216 25.17 4.21 -4.29
N THR A 217 24.60 5.29 -3.78
CA THR A 217 25.06 5.91 -2.54
C THR A 217 24.88 4.94 -1.39
N ARG A 218 25.88 4.77 -0.51
CA ARG A 218 25.72 3.92 0.68
C ARG A 218 24.60 4.45 1.57
N HIS A 219 23.67 3.59 1.95
CA HIS A 219 22.43 3.98 2.62
C HIS A 219 21.90 2.88 3.54
N HIS A 220 20.92 3.26 4.36
CA HIS A 220 20.11 2.41 5.23
C HIS A 220 18.63 2.67 4.95
N ILE A 221 17.80 1.63 4.94
CA ILE A 221 16.35 1.77 4.69
C ILE A 221 15.59 1.45 5.97
N ILE A 222 14.87 2.44 6.51
CA ILE A 222 13.92 2.26 7.60
C ILE A 222 12.52 2.14 6.99
N LEU A 223 11.81 1.05 7.29
CA LEU A 223 10.47 0.82 6.74
C LEU A 223 9.40 1.42 7.66
N HIS A 224 8.57 2.26 7.07
CA HIS A 224 7.54 3.00 7.79
C HIS A 224 6.14 2.61 7.33
N PRO A 225 5.13 2.68 8.20
CA PRO A 225 3.74 2.47 7.79
C PRO A 225 3.32 3.42 6.68
N SER A 226 3.74 4.67 6.61
CA SER A 226 3.42 5.55 5.47
C SER A 226 4.50 6.60 5.23
N GLY A 227 4.35 7.39 4.17
CA GLY A 227 5.23 8.53 3.92
C GLY A 227 5.14 9.59 5.03
N THR A 228 3.96 9.74 5.66
CA THR A 228 3.80 10.62 6.83
C THR A 228 4.52 10.07 8.06
N ASP A 229 4.43 8.76 8.33
CA ASP A 229 5.16 8.14 9.45
C ASP A 229 6.69 8.26 9.24
N ALA A 230 7.14 8.22 7.98
CA ALA A 230 8.56 8.33 7.64
C ALA A 230 9.18 9.68 8.04
N GLU A 231 8.38 10.74 8.24
CA GLU A 231 8.82 12.07 8.70
C GLU A 231 9.48 12.04 10.08
N PHE A 232 9.18 11.03 10.91
CA PHE A 232 9.86 10.88 12.20
C PHE A 232 11.36 10.60 12.03
N THR A 233 11.79 9.99 10.91
CA THR A 233 13.22 9.70 10.68
C THR A 233 14.07 10.96 10.51
N PRO A 234 13.77 11.88 9.56
CA PRO A 234 14.55 13.11 9.45
C PRO A 234 14.43 13.98 10.71
N LEU A 235 13.29 13.98 11.41
CA LEU A 235 13.16 14.71 12.66
C LEU A 235 14.10 14.17 13.76
N LEU A 236 14.23 12.86 13.90
CA LEU A 236 15.17 12.24 14.84
C LEU A 236 16.63 12.59 14.50
N ILE A 237 17.00 12.51 13.23
CA ILE A 237 18.35 12.86 12.75
C ILE A 237 18.65 14.33 13.03
N ALA A 238 17.72 15.23 12.69
CA ALA A 238 17.88 16.67 12.90
C ALA A 238 17.94 17.03 14.38
N THR A 239 17.15 16.38 15.24
CA THR A 239 17.18 16.60 16.68
C THR A 239 18.53 16.22 17.28
N ALA A 240 19.09 15.09 16.85
CA ALA A 240 20.43 14.67 17.27
C ALA A 240 21.51 15.64 16.80
N ALA A 241 21.46 16.02 15.51
CA ALA A 241 22.39 16.98 14.93
C ALA A 241 22.31 18.36 15.61
N ALA A 242 21.09 18.85 15.88
CA ALA A 242 20.87 20.11 16.60
C ALA A 242 21.51 20.09 17.99
N LYS A 243 21.38 18.97 18.73
CA LYS A 243 22.02 18.81 20.04
C LYS A 243 23.54 18.78 19.93
N SER A 244 24.08 18.02 18.98
CA SER A 244 25.53 17.90 18.73
C SER A 244 26.17 19.25 18.35
N LEU A 245 25.45 20.08 17.59
CA LEU A 245 25.89 21.39 17.14
C LEU A 245 25.49 22.54 18.08
N ASN A 246 24.90 22.23 19.24
CA ASN A 246 24.43 23.21 20.22
C ASN A 246 23.48 24.28 19.60
N CYS A 247 22.59 23.83 18.73
CA CYS A 247 21.53 24.63 18.12
C CYS A 247 20.36 24.83 19.10
N SER A 248 19.62 25.93 18.96
CA SER A 248 18.49 26.25 19.86
C SER A 248 17.26 25.34 19.69
N GLY A 249 17.18 24.56 18.60
CA GLY A 249 16.03 23.75 18.26
C GLY A 249 16.02 23.39 16.77
N VAL A 250 14.89 22.85 16.30
CA VAL A 250 14.68 22.44 14.91
C VAL A 250 13.60 23.32 14.26
N ILE A 251 13.88 23.85 13.07
CA ILE A 251 12.89 24.49 12.22
C ILE A 251 12.69 23.61 11.00
N ASN A 252 11.50 23.04 10.87
CA ASN A 252 11.14 22.15 9.77
C ASN A 252 10.34 22.91 8.70
N VAL A 253 10.95 23.12 7.54
CA VAL A 253 10.36 23.84 6.41
C VAL A 253 9.71 22.84 5.47
N VAL A 254 8.38 22.73 5.58
CA VAL A 254 7.55 21.85 4.74
C VAL A 254 7.04 22.66 3.56
N VAL A 255 7.52 22.30 2.37
CA VAL A 255 7.11 22.92 1.10
C VAL A 255 6.00 22.14 0.42
N GLY A 256 5.16 22.82 -0.35
CA GLY A 256 4.09 22.17 -1.11
C GLY A 256 2.88 21.77 -0.28
N VAL A 257 2.63 22.45 0.83
CA VAL A 257 1.46 22.18 1.69
C VAL A 257 0.17 22.23 0.88
N GLY A 258 -0.70 21.24 1.11
CA GLY A 258 -1.89 20.97 0.29
C GLY A 258 -1.65 19.94 -0.81
N GLU A 259 -0.45 19.92 -1.39
CA GLU A 259 -0.07 18.96 -2.44
C GLU A 259 0.82 17.81 -1.95
N VAL A 260 1.40 17.90 -0.76
CA VAL A 260 2.02 16.78 -0.03
C VAL A 260 0.99 16.07 0.87
N GLY A 261 1.41 15.07 1.64
CA GLY A 261 0.55 14.39 2.62
C GLY A 261 -0.10 15.40 3.58
N SER A 262 -1.42 15.31 3.79
CA SER A 262 -2.15 16.30 4.61
C SER A 262 -1.66 16.37 6.06
N ASN A 263 -1.10 15.27 6.56
CA ASN A 263 -0.58 15.14 7.92
C ASN A 263 0.94 15.33 8.00
N THR A 264 1.61 15.65 6.89
CA THR A 264 3.06 15.89 6.85
C THR A 264 3.48 16.98 7.84
N PRO A 265 2.84 18.17 7.92
CA PRO A 265 3.21 19.20 8.90
C PRO A 265 3.16 18.70 10.36
N ASN A 266 2.14 17.93 10.72
CA ASN A 266 2.01 17.39 12.08
C ASN A 266 3.14 16.41 12.41
N ALA A 267 3.43 15.45 11.51
CA ALA A 267 4.50 14.49 11.72
C ALA A 267 5.89 15.14 11.70
N ALA A 268 6.10 16.12 10.80
CA ALA A 268 7.28 16.97 10.72
C ALA A 268 7.54 17.77 12.00
N GLY A 269 6.47 18.10 12.74
CA GLY A 269 6.51 18.74 14.06
C GLY A 269 6.66 17.78 15.24
N GLY A 270 6.67 16.47 15.01
CA GLY A 270 6.76 15.46 16.07
C GLY A 270 5.44 15.19 16.79
N ASN A 271 4.30 15.45 16.14
CA ASN A 271 2.96 15.23 16.70
C ASN A 271 2.32 13.93 16.17
N HIS A 272 1.48 13.32 16.99
CA HIS A 272 0.48 12.38 16.53
C HIS A 272 -0.47 13.07 15.56
N PHE A 273 -0.89 12.37 14.51
CA PHE A 273 -1.70 12.95 13.43
C PHE A 273 -2.91 12.10 13.05
N SER A 274 -3.10 10.97 13.73
CA SER A 274 -4.30 10.16 13.66
C SER A 274 -4.66 9.67 15.05
N GLU A 275 -5.95 9.38 15.23
CA GLU A 275 -6.47 8.73 16.41
C GLU A 275 -5.90 7.32 16.58
N TYR A 276 -5.63 6.64 15.46
CA TYR A 276 -5.15 5.26 15.45
C TYR A 276 -3.69 5.21 15.03
N VAL A 277 -2.90 4.47 15.80
CA VAL A 277 -1.47 4.30 15.55
C VAL A 277 -1.15 2.93 14.94
N PRO A 278 -0.11 2.83 14.09
CA PRO A 278 0.26 1.58 13.44
C PRO A 278 0.55 0.43 14.40
N ILE A 279 1.15 0.70 15.56
CA ILE A 279 1.50 -0.30 16.57
C ILE A 279 0.48 -0.22 17.72
N GLY A 280 -0.28 -1.30 17.91
CA GLY A 280 -1.42 -1.35 18.86
C GLY A 280 -2.78 -1.48 18.17
N GLY A 281 -2.84 -1.25 16.85
CA GLY A 281 -4.03 -1.47 16.03
C GLY A 281 -5.23 -0.63 16.47
N SER A 282 -6.44 -1.10 16.14
CA SER A 282 -7.69 -0.41 16.49
C SER A 282 -8.01 -0.34 17.99
N THR A 283 -7.16 -0.93 18.84
CA THR A 283 -7.37 -1.02 20.30
C THR A 283 -6.68 0.10 21.07
N LYS A 284 -5.66 0.75 20.47
CA LYS A 284 -4.97 1.90 21.05
C LYS A 284 -5.38 3.15 20.30
N THR A 285 -6.06 4.05 21.00
CA THR A 285 -6.38 5.40 20.50
C THR A 285 -5.51 6.45 21.17
N ILE A 286 -5.14 7.48 20.41
CA ILE A 286 -4.34 8.62 20.87
C ILE A 286 -5.03 9.90 20.39
N THR A 287 -4.88 11.00 21.13
CA THR A 287 -5.39 12.29 20.67
C THR A 287 -4.49 12.87 19.58
N PRO A 288 -4.99 13.16 18.36
CA PRO A 288 -4.22 13.87 17.34
C PRO A 288 -3.71 15.23 17.82
N ASP A 289 -2.67 15.74 17.17
CA ASP A 289 -2.01 17.02 17.45
C ASP A 289 -1.32 17.09 18.82
N THR A 290 -1.25 15.96 19.54
CA THR A 290 -0.42 15.81 20.73
C THR A 290 0.99 15.38 20.34
N LEU A 291 2.00 15.85 21.09
CA LEU A 291 3.38 15.44 20.87
C LEU A 291 3.53 13.92 21.05
N VAL A 292 4.39 13.29 20.25
CA VAL A 292 4.76 11.87 20.35
C VAL A 292 5.64 11.57 21.60
N ARG A 293 5.52 12.40 22.65
CA ARG A 293 6.30 12.33 23.90
C ARG A 293 5.50 11.68 25.02
N ASP A 294 6.21 11.10 25.98
CA ASP A 294 5.78 11.07 27.37
C ASP A 294 6.64 12.09 28.17
N THR A 295 6.01 12.68 29.19
CA THR A 295 6.54 13.50 30.30
C THR A 295 8.03 13.89 30.24
N SER A 296 8.28 15.19 29.98
CA SER A 296 9.56 15.92 30.16
C SER A 296 10.85 15.27 29.60
N ASP A 297 11.49 15.96 28.64
CA ASP A 297 12.94 15.86 28.31
C ASP A 297 13.44 14.99 27.14
N SER A 298 12.60 14.43 26.25
CA SER A 298 13.11 13.60 25.12
C SER A 298 13.17 14.27 23.74
N LEU A 299 12.58 15.44 23.54
CA LEU A 299 12.78 16.27 22.33
C LEU A 299 12.97 17.73 22.79
N PRO A 300 13.82 18.55 22.13
CA PRO A 300 14.01 19.93 22.54
C PRO A 300 12.65 20.65 22.63
N GLU A 301 12.44 21.47 23.66
CA GLU A 301 11.49 22.57 23.55
C GLU A 301 11.88 23.33 22.26
N GLY A 302 11.08 23.23 21.19
CA GLY A 302 11.32 24.00 19.96
C GLY A 302 11.55 23.20 18.68
N THR A 303 10.64 22.30 18.29
CA THR A 303 10.41 22.05 16.85
C THR A 303 9.35 23.02 16.35
N THR A 304 9.69 23.86 15.38
CA THR A 304 8.74 24.77 14.71
C THR A 304 8.56 24.31 13.27
N VAL A 305 7.32 24.24 12.79
CA VAL A 305 7.02 23.90 11.41
C VAL A 305 6.69 25.17 10.63
N LEU A 306 7.40 25.40 9.53
CA LEU A 306 7.10 26.46 8.57
C LEU A 306 6.45 25.83 7.34
N GLU A 307 5.20 26.21 7.10
CA GLU A 307 4.37 25.67 6.01
C GLU A 307 4.35 26.62 4.81
N LEU A 308 4.88 26.17 3.67
CA LEU A 308 4.93 26.97 2.45
C LEU A 308 4.06 26.33 1.36
N LYS A 309 3.04 27.06 0.91
CA LYS A 309 2.18 26.65 -0.21
C LYS A 309 2.83 27.04 -1.53
N ALA A 310 2.91 26.10 -2.46
CA ALA A 310 3.57 26.33 -3.75
C ALA A 310 2.64 26.85 -4.86
N ARG A 311 1.32 26.90 -4.61
CA ARG A 311 0.30 27.15 -5.61
C ARG A 311 -0.66 28.26 -5.17
N LEU A 312 -1.07 29.07 -6.12
CA LEU A 312 -2.16 30.05 -5.99
C LEU A 312 -3.53 29.35 -6.07
N PRO A 313 -4.61 29.95 -5.54
CA PRO A 313 -5.95 29.35 -5.59
C PRO A 313 -6.46 29.03 -7.00
N ASN A 314 -5.98 29.75 -8.02
CA ASN A 314 -6.31 29.50 -9.42
C ASN A 314 -5.59 28.27 -10.03
N GLY A 315 -4.79 27.57 -9.24
CA GLY A 315 -4.05 26.38 -9.64
C GLY A 315 -2.72 26.62 -10.33
N SER A 316 -2.26 27.86 -10.51
CA SER A 316 -0.92 28.16 -11.01
C SER A 316 0.14 28.09 -9.91
N MET A 317 1.35 27.65 -10.25
CA MET A 317 2.49 27.68 -9.33
C MET A 317 2.85 29.12 -8.99
N LEU A 318 3.29 29.35 -7.74
CA LEU A 318 3.88 30.62 -7.36
C LEU A 318 5.16 30.85 -8.18
N PRO A 319 5.31 32.00 -8.85
CA PRO A 319 6.56 32.41 -9.45
C PRO A 319 7.67 32.49 -8.39
N ASP A 320 8.90 32.13 -8.77
CA ASP A 320 10.09 32.22 -7.91
C ASP A 320 9.95 31.56 -6.53
N PHE A 321 9.23 30.42 -6.46
CA PHE A 321 8.96 29.73 -5.20
C PHE A 321 10.23 29.38 -4.41
N ASP A 322 11.32 29.01 -5.09
CA ASP A 322 12.63 28.76 -4.45
C ASP A 322 13.13 29.98 -3.67
N ALA A 323 12.96 31.19 -4.22
CA ALA A 323 13.37 32.43 -3.54
C ALA A 323 12.51 32.70 -2.30
N LEU A 324 11.22 32.36 -2.35
CA LEU A 324 10.33 32.44 -1.19
C LEU A 324 10.78 31.48 -0.08
N VAL A 325 11.21 30.26 -0.42
CA VAL A 325 11.76 29.30 0.54
C VAL A 325 13.03 29.86 1.18
N LEU A 326 13.96 30.41 0.39
CA LEU A 326 15.20 31.04 0.87
C LEU A 326 14.93 32.23 1.80
N ASP A 327 13.96 33.09 1.47
CA ASP A 327 13.57 34.24 2.30
C ASP A 327 12.94 33.80 3.63
N ALA A 328 12.08 32.77 3.60
CA ALA A 328 11.49 32.20 4.80
C ALA A 328 12.57 31.62 5.74
N ILE A 329 13.55 30.90 5.20
CA ILE A 329 14.69 30.37 5.95
C ILE A 329 15.53 31.50 6.55
N THR A 330 15.88 32.51 5.74
CA THR A 330 16.70 33.65 6.19
C THR A 330 16.00 34.42 7.30
N THR A 331 14.70 34.65 7.15
CA THR A 331 13.86 35.32 8.15
C THR A 331 13.78 34.51 9.46
N ALA A 332 13.66 33.18 9.36
CA ALA A 332 13.62 32.30 10.51
C ALA A 332 14.98 32.23 11.23
N ASP A 333 16.08 32.10 10.48
CA ASP A 333 17.44 32.06 11.04
C ASP A 333 17.77 33.36 11.78
N ALA A 334 17.36 34.52 11.24
CA ALA A 334 17.54 35.82 11.88
C ALA A 334 16.72 36.02 13.17
N LYS A 335 15.61 35.29 13.34
CA LYS A 335 14.73 35.39 14.52
C LYS A 335 15.06 34.37 15.62
N SER A 336 15.86 33.36 15.31
CA SER A 336 16.17 32.26 16.22
C SER A 336 17.64 32.28 16.63
N SER A 337 17.94 31.82 17.84
CA SER A 337 19.31 31.80 18.36
C SER A 337 20.08 30.56 17.87
N ASN A 338 20.45 30.52 16.58
CA ASN A 338 21.16 29.41 15.94
C ASN A 338 20.33 28.11 15.82
N PRO A 339 19.23 28.10 15.04
CA PRO A 339 18.43 26.88 14.80
C PRO A 339 19.14 25.88 13.87
N PHE A 340 18.71 24.62 13.94
CA PHE A 340 18.97 23.61 12.93
C PHE A 340 17.75 23.51 12.00
N PHE A 341 17.96 23.35 10.69
CA PHE A 341 16.88 23.30 9.71
C PHE A 341 16.66 21.89 9.16
N ILE A 342 15.40 21.52 9.00
CA ILE A 342 14.99 20.50 8.02
C ILE A 342 14.37 21.26 6.87
N VAL A 343 14.79 20.98 5.63
CA VAL A 343 14.18 21.61 4.45
C VAL A 343 13.73 20.54 3.47
N HIS A 344 12.44 20.56 3.16
CA HIS A 344 11.85 19.64 2.20
C HIS A 344 12.10 20.11 0.76
N ALA A 345 12.40 19.14 -0.10
CA ALA A 345 12.25 19.21 -1.54
C ALA A 345 11.18 18.20 -1.96
N VAL A 346 10.34 18.53 -2.95
CA VAL A 346 9.23 17.64 -3.36
C VAL A 346 9.40 17.27 -4.84
N ASP A 347 9.59 15.98 -5.09
CA ASP A 347 9.68 15.39 -6.42
C ASP A 347 8.47 14.46 -6.67
N GLY A 348 7.37 15.10 -7.10
CA GLY A 348 6.09 14.45 -7.30
C GLY A 348 5.09 14.81 -6.21
N SER A 349 4.40 15.94 -6.41
CA SER A 349 3.24 16.32 -5.60
C SER A 349 2.03 15.41 -5.87
N LYS A 350 0.89 15.63 -5.21
CA LYS A 350 -0.40 15.01 -5.57
C LYS A 350 -0.78 15.22 -7.04
N LEU A 351 -0.30 16.29 -7.67
CA LEU A 351 -0.49 16.59 -9.09
C LEU A 351 0.69 16.14 -9.97
N GLY A 352 1.69 15.47 -9.38
CA GLY A 352 2.92 15.05 -10.04
C GLY A 352 3.87 16.20 -10.39
N SER A 353 3.63 17.38 -9.81
CA SER A 353 4.49 18.55 -9.99
C SER A 353 5.77 18.43 -9.17
N ARG A 354 6.82 19.07 -9.67
CA ARG A 354 8.04 19.36 -8.92
C ARG A 354 7.92 20.73 -8.32
N ILE A 355 8.20 20.83 -7.03
CA ILE A 355 7.93 22.07 -6.31
C ILE A 355 9.21 22.90 -6.15
N THR A 356 10.36 22.23 -5.99
CA THR A 356 11.64 22.89 -5.74
C THR A 356 12.73 22.39 -6.68
N THR A 357 13.78 23.19 -6.86
CA THR A 357 14.89 22.85 -7.76
C THR A 357 16.12 22.32 -7.00
N ARG A 358 17.00 21.62 -7.73
CA ARG A 358 18.35 21.27 -7.25
C ARG A 358 19.20 22.50 -6.91
N LYS A 359 18.95 23.63 -7.58
CA LYS A 359 19.65 24.90 -7.30
C LYS A 359 19.30 25.39 -5.90
N MET A 360 18.00 25.42 -5.54
CA MET A 360 17.55 25.77 -4.19
C MET A 360 18.25 24.93 -3.12
N VAL A 361 18.32 23.61 -3.32
CA VAL A 361 19.01 22.70 -2.39
C VAL A 361 20.48 23.08 -2.22
N THR A 362 21.18 23.36 -3.33
CA THR A 362 22.59 23.76 -3.30
C THR A 362 22.79 25.11 -2.61
N ASP A 363 21.93 26.09 -2.89
CA ASP A 363 21.99 27.42 -2.28
C ASP A 363 21.74 27.35 -0.76
N ILE A 364 20.75 26.57 -0.33
CA ILE A 364 20.42 26.38 1.10
C ILE A 364 21.56 25.67 1.85
N GLN A 365 22.15 24.63 1.25
CA GLN A 365 23.30 23.95 1.84
C GLN A 365 24.51 24.89 1.96
N ALA A 366 24.74 25.75 0.97
CA ALA A 366 25.79 26.76 1.02
C ALA A 366 25.52 27.84 2.10
N LEU A 367 24.25 28.22 2.29
CA LEU A 367 23.83 29.21 3.29
C LEU A 367 23.96 28.70 4.73
N LEU A 368 23.48 27.50 5.01
CA LEU A 368 23.34 26.97 6.37
C LEU A 368 24.48 26.04 6.80
N GLY A 369 25.29 25.57 5.86
CA GLY A 369 26.40 24.65 6.12
C GLY A 369 25.94 23.34 6.76
N ASN A 370 26.48 23.01 7.93
CA ASN A 370 26.14 21.79 8.66
C ASN A 370 24.84 21.90 9.49
N ARG A 371 24.16 23.06 9.51
CA ARG A 371 22.92 23.28 10.26
C ARG A 371 21.66 22.95 9.46
N VAL A 372 21.76 22.12 8.43
CA VAL A 372 20.61 21.74 7.60
C VAL A 372 20.63 20.27 7.23
N LEU A 373 19.46 19.64 7.33
CA LEU A 373 19.14 18.35 6.74
C LEU A 373 18.14 18.56 5.59
N ILE A 374 18.52 18.14 4.39
CA ILE A 374 17.61 18.14 3.24
C ILE A 374 16.79 16.85 3.27
N VAL A 375 15.49 16.98 3.03
CA VAL A 375 14.56 15.84 2.89
C VAL A 375 13.95 15.88 1.51
N LEU A 376 14.15 14.83 0.72
CA LEU A 376 13.43 14.65 -0.54
C LEU A 376 12.14 13.87 -0.27
N ASP A 377 10.99 14.53 -0.40
CA ASP A 377 9.70 13.86 -0.54
C ASP A 377 9.56 13.33 -1.97
N ALA A 378 9.86 12.05 -2.14
CA ALA A 378 9.61 11.27 -3.35
C ALA A 378 8.48 10.26 -3.11
N CYS A 379 7.52 10.57 -2.24
CA CYS A 379 6.46 9.64 -1.84
C CYS A 379 5.54 9.21 -2.99
N GLN A 380 5.53 9.89 -4.14
CA GLN A 380 4.83 9.40 -5.34
C GLN A 380 5.49 8.18 -5.98
N GLY A 381 6.79 7.98 -5.75
CA GLY A 381 7.56 6.84 -6.25
C GLY A 381 7.85 6.90 -7.75
N ARG A 382 7.83 8.10 -8.35
CA ARG A 382 7.91 8.35 -9.81
C ARG A 382 9.21 9.05 -10.20
N THR A 383 10.27 8.79 -9.45
CA THR A 383 11.56 9.46 -9.55
C THR A 383 12.62 8.52 -10.12
N GLU A 384 13.44 9.01 -11.05
CA GLU A 384 14.58 8.27 -11.61
C GLU A 384 15.68 8.07 -10.57
N SER A 385 16.38 6.94 -10.65
CA SER A 385 17.41 6.55 -9.67
C SER A 385 18.55 7.57 -9.55
N ASP A 386 18.93 8.22 -10.65
CA ASP A 386 19.96 9.27 -10.65
C ASP A 386 19.56 10.51 -9.83
N GLU A 387 18.27 10.82 -9.73
CA GLU A 387 17.79 11.89 -8.86
C GLU A 387 17.88 11.49 -7.39
N LEU A 388 17.42 10.28 -7.07
CA LEU A 388 17.52 9.74 -5.70
C LEU A 388 18.98 9.75 -5.24
N ASP A 389 19.90 9.27 -6.08
CA ASP A 389 21.33 9.29 -5.79
C ASP A 389 21.90 10.71 -5.68
N TRP A 390 21.45 11.67 -6.49
CA TRP A 390 21.92 13.06 -6.40
C TRP A 390 21.64 13.67 -5.01
N TYR A 391 20.47 13.39 -4.46
CA TYR A 391 20.08 13.80 -3.11
C TYR A 391 20.84 13.00 -2.03
N LEU A 392 20.85 11.67 -2.12
CA LEU A 392 21.53 10.80 -1.15
C LEU A 392 23.03 11.12 -1.06
N SER A 393 23.71 11.36 -2.18
CA SER A 393 25.14 11.67 -2.21
C SER A 393 25.48 13.01 -1.56
N ARG A 394 24.48 13.85 -1.27
CA ARG A 394 24.58 15.14 -0.57
C ARG A 394 24.08 15.08 0.86
N GLY A 395 23.91 13.86 1.40
CA GLY A 395 23.47 13.65 2.77
C GLY A 395 21.98 13.87 3.00
N ALA A 396 21.16 14.03 1.94
CA ALA A 396 19.72 14.17 2.08
C ALA A 396 19.05 12.84 2.43
N VAL A 397 18.01 12.89 3.26
CA VAL A 397 17.11 11.75 3.52
C VAL A 397 16.05 11.72 2.43
N VAL A 398 15.74 10.53 1.90
CA VAL A 398 14.67 10.37 0.89
C VAL A 398 13.49 9.66 1.53
N LEU A 399 12.30 10.25 1.43
CA LEU A 399 11.03 9.62 1.82
C LEU A 399 10.35 9.07 0.57
N MET A 400 9.88 7.82 0.63
CA MET A 400 9.24 7.16 -0.51
C MET A 400 8.10 6.24 -0.04
N THR A 401 7.16 5.96 -0.95
CA THR A 401 6.12 4.94 -0.70
C THR A 401 5.99 3.98 -1.87
N ALA A 402 5.71 2.71 -1.58
CA ALA A 402 5.31 1.74 -2.60
C ALA A 402 3.79 1.75 -2.87
N SER A 403 3.00 2.36 -2.00
CA SER A 403 1.53 2.36 -2.10
C SER A 403 0.94 3.32 -3.13
N LYS A 404 1.80 3.97 -3.93
CA LYS A 404 1.42 4.85 -5.03
C LYS A 404 1.84 4.23 -6.35
N PHE A 405 2.91 4.71 -6.98
CA PHE A 405 3.32 4.20 -8.28
C PHE A 405 3.50 2.68 -8.31
N TYR A 406 4.11 2.09 -7.28
CA TYR A 406 4.37 0.65 -7.21
C TYR A 406 3.18 -0.22 -6.81
N SER A 407 1.98 0.36 -6.69
CA SER A 407 0.71 -0.36 -6.48
C SER A 407 0.67 -1.31 -5.28
N ALA A 408 1.54 -1.12 -4.27
CA ALA A 408 1.34 -1.78 -2.99
C ALA A 408 0.02 -1.31 -2.36
N PRO A 409 -0.63 -2.11 -1.50
CA PRO A 409 -1.73 -1.61 -0.69
C PRO A 409 -1.29 -0.39 0.12
N GLY A 410 -2.25 0.47 0.47
CA GLY A 410 -2.04 1.68 1.27
C GLY A 410 -1.16 1.42 2.49
N PHE A 411 -0.43 2.42 2.96
CA PHE A 411 0.48 2.29 4.11
C PHE A 411 1.70 1.40 3.86
N CYS A 412 2.50 1.77 2.85
CA CYS A 412 3.76 1.12 2.57
C CYS A 412 4.83 2.19 2.29
N GLY A 413 5.47 2.71 3.35
CA GLY A 413 6.44 3.81 3.31
C GLY A 413 7.85 3.41 3.72
N MET A 414 8.82 4.28 3.45
CA MET A 414 10.19 4.16 3.92
C MET A 414 10.90 5.51 4.01
N ALA A 415 11.97 5.54 4.80
CA ALA A 415 13.01 6.55 4.76
C ALA A 415 14.34 5.90 4.35
N VAL A 416 14.96 6.42 3.30
CA VAL A 416 16.31 6.06 2.87
C VAL A 416 17.27 7.07 3.46
N VAL A 417 18.12 6.61 4.38
CA VAL A 417 19.07 7.43 5.13
C VAL A 417 20.47 7.18 4.56
N PRO A 418 21.15 8.18 3.97
CA PRO A 418 22.52 7.99 3.50
C PRO A 418 23.45 7.76 4.68
N ASP A 419 24.54 7.01 4.46
CA ASP A 419 25.47 6.64 5.53
C ASP A 419 26.05 7.88 6.25
N SER A 420 26.21 8.99 5.53
CA SER A 420 26.67 10.29 6.04
C SER A 420 25.71 10.95 7.03
N ALA A 421 24.43 10.59 7.04
CA ALA A 421 23.41 11.10 7.95
C ALA A 421 23.02 10.08 9.04
N ALA A 422 23.61 8.88 9.03
CA ALA A 422 23.21 7.77 9.89
C ALA A 422 24.00 7.67 11.21
N GLY A 423 25.07 8.46 11.40
CA GLY A 423 26.01 8.32 12.52
C GLY A 423 25.34 8.26 13.89
N GLU A 424 24.56 9.30 14.22
CA GLU A 424 23.84 9.42 15.49
C GLU A 424 22.86 8.25 15.74
N LEU A 425 22.19 7.76 14.68
CA LEU A 425 21.28 6.61 14.76
C LEU A 425 22.02 5.29 15.02
N LYS A 426 23.26 5.15 14.54
CA LYS A 426 24.10 3.97 14.79
C LYS A 426 24.59 3.93 16.23
N GLU A 427 25.04 5.07 16.74
CA GLU A 427 25.70 5.20 18.04
C GLU A 427 24.71 5.22 19.22
N GLY A 428 23.43 5.51 18.97
CA GLY A 428 22.40 5.52 20.02
C GLY A 428 22.45 6.76 20.91
N VAL A 429 23.03 7.84 20.39
CA VAL A 429 23.14 9.13 21.08
C VAL A 429 21.85 9.95 20.97
N VAL A 430 20.92 9.51 20.10
CA VAL A 430 19.61 10.13 19.88
C VAL A 430 18.64 9.73 21.00
N PRO A 431 18.04 10.71 21.74
CA PRO A 431 16.89 10.41 22.59
C PRO A 431 15.73 9.98 21.69
N VAL A 432 15.29 8.74 21.85
CA VAL A 432 14.13 8.21 21.11
C VAL A 432 12.87 8.46 21.95
N PRO A 433 11.89 9.23 21.46
CA PRO A 433 10.64 9.45 22.18
C PRO A 433 9.90 8.14 22.37
N GLU A 434 9.33 7.89 23.55
CA GLU A 434 8.58 6.65 23.82
C GLU A 434 7.44 6.44 22.83
N GLY A 435 6.71 7.51 22.48
CA GLY A 435 5.63 7.45 21.50
C GLY A 435 6.08 7.05 20.10
N LEU A 436 7.39 7.08 19.77
CA LEU A 436 7.87 6.55 18.49
C LEU A 436 7.62 5.04 18.38
N GLY A 437 7.56 4.33 19.51
CA GLY A 437 7.19 2.91 19.58
C GLY A 437 5.79 2.62 19.04
N ASP A 438 4.94 3.64 18.92
CA ASP A 438 3.59 3.54 18.32
C ASP A 438 3.60 3.48 16.80
N TYR A 439 4.72 3.86 16.18
CA TYR A 439 4.88 3.93 14.73
C TYR A 439 5.95 2.96 14.20
N LEU A 440 6.97 2.68 15.03
CA LEU A 440 8.16 1.97 14.63
C LEU A 440 8.58 0.94 15.69
N THR A 441 8.91 -0.27 15.24
CA THR A 441 9.44 -1.35 16.08
C THR A 441 10.79 -1.84 15.55
N GLN A 442 11.52 -2.63 16.34
CA GLN A 442 12.86 -3.08 15.97
C GLN A 442 12.97 -3.68 14.56
N PRO A 443 12.08 -4.60 14.10
CA PRO A 443 12.20 -5.23 12.79
C PRO A 443 12.13 -4.24 11.61
N GLN A 444 11.54 -3.07 11.80
CA GLN A 444 11.44 -2.02 10.79
C GLN A 444 12.73 -1.20 10.63
N VAL A 445 13.66 -1.29 11.58
CA VAL A 445 14.97 -0.64 11.56
C VAL A 445 16.06 -1.66 11.21
N PRO A 446 16.96 -1.38 10.24
CA PRO A 446 18.01 -2.30 9.87
C PRO A 446 19.01 -2.49 11.02
N LYS A 447 19.59 -3.70 11.12
CA LYS A 447 20.58 -4.07 12.16
C LYS A 447 21.77 -3.11 12.24
N ALA A 448 22.15 -2.49 11.12
CA ALA A 448 23.24 -1.53 11.05
C ALA A 448 22.99 -0.26 11.88
N LEU A 449 21.73 0.11 12.15
CA LEU A 449 21.35 1.25 13.00
C LEU A 449 21.06 0.77 14.43
N ALA A 450 22.06 0.14 15.04
CA ALA A 450 21.91 -0.56 16.32
C ALA A 450 21.42 0.36 17.46
N GLY A 451 21.89 1.61 17.51
CA GLY A 451 21.44 2.61 18.47
C GLY A 451 19.93 2.83 18.45
N LEU A 452 19.39 3.27 17.32
CA LEU A 452 17.95 3.46 17.11
C LEU A 452 17.19 2.15 17.35
N ARG A 453 17.68 1.04 16.80
CA ARG A 453 17.00 -0.26 16.92
C ARG A 453 16.87 -0.71 18.36
N SER A 454 17.91 -0.53 19.19
CA SER A 454 17.88 -0.96 20.60
C SER A 454 16.91 -0.15 21.47
N ALA A 455 16.59 1.08 21.07
CA ALA A 455 15.68 1.97 21.78
C ALA A 455 14.19 1.73 21.45
N LEU A 456 13.89 0.87 20.47
CA LEU A 456 12.52 0.59 20.02
C LEU A 456 11.98 -0.72 20.61
N PRO A 457 10.66 -0.86 20.77
CA PRO A 457 10.05 -2.10 21.20
C PRO A 457 10.23 -3.21 20.16
N SER A 458 10.49 -4.45 20.61
CA SER A 458 10.63 -5.61 19.74
C SER A 458 9.30 -6.22 19.29
N LYS A 459 8.19 -5.83 19.95
CA LYS A 459 6.83 -6.30 19.68
C LYS A 459 5.79 -5.20 19.94
N PRO A 460 4.59 -5.30 19.33
CA PRO A 460 4.22 -6.28 18.29
C PRO A 460 4.93 -6.01 16.95
N VAL A 461 5.09 -7.04 16.13
CA VAL A 461 5.71 -6.89 14.79
C VAL A 461 4.63 -6.52 13.78
N ASN A 462 4.87 -5.49 12.97
CA ASN A 462 3.95 -5.07 11.91
C ASN A 462 4.04 -6.00 10.69
N VAL A 463 3.41 -7.18 10.78
CA VAL A 463 3.35 -8.18 9.68
C VAL A 463 2.65 -7.58 8.46
N GLY A 464 1.62 -6.76 8.66
CA GLY A 464 0.92 -6.07 7.57
C GLY A 464 1.85 -5.22 6.72
N LEU A 465 2.73 -4.43 7.33
CA LEU A 465 3.72 -3.63 6.63
C LEU A 465 4.69 -4.50 5.80
N LEU A 466 5.15 -5.62 6.36
CA LEU A 466 6.00 -6.56 5.63
C LEU A 466 5.31 -7.12 4.38
N LEU A 467 4.04 -7.54 4.50
CA LEU A 467 3.28 -8.08 3.36
C LEU A 467 2.95 -7.01 2.32
N ARG A 468 2.67 -5.78 2.74
CA ARG A 468 2.51 -4.65 1.81
C ARG A 468 3.81 -4.35 1.05
N TRP A 469 4.95 -4.46 1.71
CA TRP A 469 6.23 -4.37 1.01
C TRP A 469 6.49 -5.54 0.07
N ALA A 470 6.07 -6.76 0.42
CA ALA A 470 6.13 -7.90 -0.52
C ALA A 470 5.33 -7.62 -1.79
N CYS A 471 4.14 -7.00 -1.67
CA CYS A 471 3.36 -6.50 -2.81
C CYS A 471 4.12 -5.44 -3.63
N GLY A 472 4.71 -4.44 -2.96
CA GLY A 472 5.41 -3.34 -3.64
C GLY A 472 6.68 -3.79 -4.36
N VAL A 473 7.53 -4.56 -3.69
CA VAL A 473 8.85 -4.97 -4.21
C VAL A 473 8.73 -5.80 -5.48
N VAL A 474 7.74 -6.69 -5.60
CA VAL A 474 7.60 -7.48 -6.84
C VAL A 474 7.26 -6.60 -8.04
N GLU A 475 6.48 -5.53 -7.87
CA GLU A 475 6.18 -4.58 -8.94
C GLU A 475 7.37 -3.64 -9.22
N MET A 476 8.11 -3.23 -8.18
CA MET A 476 9.38 -2.50 -8.34
C MET A 476 10.36 -3.31 -9.20
N GLU A 477 10.55 -4.60 -8.89
CA GLU A 477 11.43 -5.49 -9.64
C GLU A 477 10.97 -5.69 -11.10
N ARG A 478 9.66 -5.74 -11.36
CA ARG A 478 9.12 -5.81 -12.72
C ARG A 478 9.42 -4.55 -13.52
N VAL A 479 9.19 -3.37 -12.96
CA VAL A 479 9.54 -2.09 -13.61
C VAL A 479 11.05 -2.00 -13.85
N ALA A 480 11.86 -2.38 -12.86
CA ALA A 480 13.32 -2.42 -12.99
C ALA A 480 13.77 -3.35 -14.13
N ARG A 481 13.19 -4.55 -14.24
CA ARG A 481 13.45 -5.51 -15.33
C ARG A 481 13.07 -4.95 -16.71
N ALA A 482 11.90 -4.32 -16.80
CA ALA A 482 11.41 -3.73 -18.05
C ALA A 482 12.23 -2.49 -18.49
N GLY A 483 12.91 -1.82 -17.54
CA GLY A 483 13.94 -0.83 -17.84
C GLY A 483 13.46 0.32 -18.73
N GLY A 484 14.14 0.52 -19.86
CA GLY A 484 13.79 1.56 -20.83
C GLY A 484 12.42 1.35 -21.50
N ALA A 485 11.98 0.10 -21.66
CA ALA A 485 10.70 -0.20 -22.30
C ALA A 485 9.51 0.26 -21.44
N ALA A 486 9.58 0.08 -20.12
CA ALA A 486 8.56 0.60 -19.20
C ALA A 486 8.50 2.15 -19.23
N ARG A 487 9.67 2.81 -19.31
CA ARG A 487 9.77 4.28 -19.41
C ARG A 487 9.13 4.81 -20.69
N GLU A 488 9.35 4.13 -21.81
CA GLU A 488 8.70 4.46 -23.08
C GLU A 488 7.20 4.18 -23.04
N GLY A 489 6.78 3.06 -22.45
CA GLY A 489 5.37 2.74 -22.22
C GLY A 489 4.66 3.82 -21.41
N ILE A 490 5.28 4.32 -20.33
CA ILE A 490 4.77 5.45 -19.53
C ILE A 490 4.58 6.69 -20.41
N ARG A 491 5.60 7.08 -21.19
CA ARG A 491 5.52 8.26 -22.06
C ARG A 491 4.40 8.14 -23.09
N ARG A 492 4.32 7.02 -23.79
CA ARG A 492 3.28 6.77 -24.81
C ARG A 492 1.89 6.77 -24.20
N TRP A 493 1.72 6.14 -23.04
CA TRP A 493 0.45 6.16 -22.32
C TRP A 493 0.04 7.57 -21.90
N VAL A 494 0.97 8.36 -21.34
CA VAL A 494 0.67 9.74 -20.95
C VAL A 494 0.21 10.57 -22.15
N MET A 495 0.96 10.54 -23.25
CA MET A 495 0.60 11.27 -24.46
C MET A 495 -0.75 10.82 -25.03
N GLY A 496 -0.99 9.51 -25.08
CA GLY A 496 -2.23 8.94 -25.58
C GLY A 496 -3.45 9.34 -24.75
N VAL A 497 -3.37 9.28 -23.41
CA VAL A 497 -4.49 9.67 -22.55
C VAL A 497 -4.78 11.17 -22.64
N ARG A 498 -3.73 12.01 -22.70
CA ARG A 498 -3.91 13.46 -22.90
C ARG A 498 -4.61 13.76 -24.22
N GLU A 499 -4.17 13.13 -25.30
CA GLU A 499 -4.77 13.27 -26.63
C GLU A 499 -6.24 12.82 -26.65
N VAL A 500 -6.56 11.70 -25.99
CA VAL A 500 -7.94 11.21 -25.83
C VAL A 500 -8.79 12.25 -25.11
N ILE A 501 -8.33 12.78 -23.97
CA ILE A 501 -9.06 13.79 -23.19
C ILE A 501 -9.32 15.05 -24.04
N GLU A 502 -8.29 15.58 -24.69
CA GLU A 502 -8.37 16.83 -25.46
C GLU A 502 -9.28 16.71 -26.70
N ARG A 503 -9.28 15.56 -27.37
CA ARG A 503 -10.06 15.35 -28.60
C ARG A 503 -11.50 14.89 -28.35
N GLU A 504 -11.71 14.04 -27.36
CA GLU A 504 -12.96 13.28 -27.21
C GLU A 504 -13.86 13.83 -26.08
N TYR A 505 -13.30 14.52 -25.08
CA TYR A 505 -14.02 14.87 -23.85
C TYR A 505 -14.01 16.38 -23.54
N ALA A 506 -14.83 17.15 -24.26
CA ALA A 506 -14.92 18.61 -24.10
C ALA A 506 -15.37 19.11 -22.70
N TRP A 507 -15.96 18.25 -21.87
CA TRP A 507 -16.34 18.58 -20.48
C TRP A 507 -15.19 18.33 -19.47
N LEU A 508 -14.02 17.94 -19.95
CA LEU A 508 -12.78 17.85 -19.19
C LEU A 508 -11.82 18.98 -19.56
N GLU A 509 -11.07 19.46 -18.58
CA GLU A 509 -9.97 20.40 -18.79
C GLU A 509 -8.71 19.89 -18.10
N LEU A 510 -7.67 19.62 -18.86
CA LEU A 510 -6.38 19.19 -18.33
C LEU A 510 -5.74 20.32 -17.52
N MET A 511 -5.11 19.95 -16.39
CA MET A 511 -4.23 20.87 -15.69
C MET A 511 -3.00 21.19 -16.54
N PRO A 512 -2.51 22.44 -16.51
CA PRO A 512 -1.29 22.80 -17.20
C PRO A 512 -0.11 22.03 -16.61
N GLU A 513 0.79 21.57 -17.47
CA GLU A 513 2.03 20.95 -17.00
C GLU A 513 2.94 22.01 -16.40
N VAL A 514 3.45 21.72 -15.19
CA VAL A 514 4.47 22.53 -14.55
C VAL A 514 5.83 21.93 -14.92
N VAL A 515 6.56 22.63 -15.80
CA VAL A 515 7.91 22.25 -16.19
C VAL A 515 8.89 23.18 -15.46
N GLY A 516 9.60 22.65 -14.46
CA GLY A 516 10.65 23.38 -13.75
C GLY A 516 12.00 23.38 -14.48
N GLU A 517 13.01 24.04 -13.91
CA GLU A 517 14.39 23.94 -14.39
C GLU A 517 14.86 22.46 -14.41
N GLY A 518 15.44 22.03 -15.54
CA GLY A 518 15.83 20.63 -15.77
C GLY A 518 14.71 19.74 -16.34
N GLY A 519 13.52 20.28 -16.57
CA GLY A 519 12.40 19.59 -17.21
C GLY A 519 11.95 18.34 -16.45
N HIS A 520 11.55 17.32 -17.21
CA HIS A 520 11.06 16.05 -16.66
C HIS A 520 12.17 14.99 -16.53
N ALA A 521 13.44 15.34 -16.69
CA ALA A 521 14.54 14.38 -16.85
C ALA A 521 14.71 13.40 -15.68
N SER A 522 14.23 13.77 -14.50
CA SER A 522 14.26 12.90 -13.32
C SER A 522 12.90 12.34 -12.90
N GLN A 523 11.85 12.60 -13.66
CA GLN A 523 10.61 11.86 -13.54
C GLN A 523 10.74 10.56 -14.34
N LEU A 524 10.22 9.46 -13.80
CA LEU A 524 10.25 8.17 -14.46
C LEU A 524 9.54 8.26 -15.83
N GLY A 525 10.27 7.96 -16.90
CA GLY A 525 9.74 8.08 -18.27
C GLY A 525 9.86 9.47 -18.88
N GLY A 526 10.42 10.44 -18.16
CA GLY A 526 10.62 11.80 -18.67
C GLY A 526 9.33 12.58 -18.87
N VAL A 527 8.27 12.26 -18.12
CA VAL A 527 6.95 12.91 -18.18
C VAL A 527 6.28 12.93 -16.81
N ASN A 528 5.34 13.85 -16.60
CA ASN A 528 4.43 13.76 -15.46
C ASN A 528 3.39 12.65 -15.69
N SER A 529 3.60 11.50 -15.06
CA SER A 529 2.73 10.32 -15.18
C SER A 529 1.42 10.39 -14.36
N ILE A 530 1.09 11.56 -13.79
CA ILE A 530 -0.18 11.86 -13.12
C ILE A 530 -0.92 12.91 -13.96
N ILE A 531 -1.98 12.49 -14.64
CA ILE A 531 -2.80 13.34 -15.50
C ILE A 531 -3.97 13.86 -14.67
N ALA A 532 -3.89 15.13 -14.27
CA ALA A 532 -4.93 15.81 -13.51
C ALA A 532 -5.87 16.60 -14.43
N PHE A 533 -7.18 16.55 -14.17
CA PHE A 533 -8.18 17.28 -14.94
C PHE A 533 -9.34 17.77 -14.07
N LYS A 534 -9.93 18.89 -14.50
CA LYS A 534 -11.17 19.44 -13.97
C LYS A 534 -12.36 18.77 -14.66
N LEU A 535 -13.47 18.63 -13.95
CA LEU A 535 -14.76 18.26 -14.51
C LEU A 535 -15.59 19.54 -14.61
N LEU A 536 -16.03 19.88 -15.82
CA LEU A 536 -16.78 21.10 -16.10
C LEU A 536 -18.27 20.78 -16.19
N ALA A 537 -19.07 21.40 -15.31
CA ALA A 537 -20.50 21.18 -15.22
C ALA A 537 -21.30 22.37 -15.78
N GLY A 538 -22.48 22.06 -16.32
CA GLY A 538 -23.43 23.04 -16.85
C GLY A 538 -22.97 23.77 -18.11
N GLU A 539 -23.84 24.62 -18.65
CA GLU A 539 -23.56 25.39 -19.88
C GLU A 539 -22.40 26.39 -19.72
N GLN A 540 -22.23 26.91 -18.50
CA GLN A 540 -21.13 27.83 -18.17
C GLN A 540 -19.77 27.12 -18.01
N ARG A 541 -19.73 25.78 -18.11
CA ARG A 541 -18.53 24.96 -17.98
C ARG A 541 -17.76 25.26 -16.69
N THR A 542 -18.48 25.35 -15.57
CA THR A 542 -17.90 25.68 -14.27
C THR A 542 -17.20 24.44 -13.69
N PRO A 543 -15.95 24.55 -13.21
CA PRO A 543 -15.27 23.42 -12.61
C PRO A 543 -15.91 22.99 -11.29
N LEU A 544 -16.02 21.68 -11.08
CA LEU A 544 -16.56 21.12 -9.84
C LEU A 544 -15.61 21.28 -8.64
N MET A 545 -16.23 21.40 -7.46
CA MET A 545 -15.54 21.47 -6.16
C MET A 545 -15.41 20.09 -5.49
N THR A 546 -14.56 20.04 -4.46
CA THR A 546 -14.25 18.83 -3.68
C THR A 546 -15.46 17.98 -3.26
N PRO A 547 -16.59 18.54 -2.75
CA PRO A 547 -17.73 17.72 -2.32
C PRO A 547 -18.35 16.88 -3.45
N ALA A 548 -18.55 17.48 -4.63
CA ALA A 548 -19.12 16.78 -5.78
C ALA A 548 -18.15 15.71 -6.30
N LEU A 549 -16.85 16.04 -6.40
CA LEU A 549 -15.85 15.08 -6.85
C LEU A 549 -15.66 13.90 -5.89
N LYS A 550 -15.82 14.09 -4.56
CA LYS A 550 -15.79 12.99 -3.59
C LYS A 550 -16.94 11.99 -3.83
N LYS A 551 -18.12 12.50 -4.18
CA LYS A 551 -19.29 11.66 -4.51
C LYS A 551 -19.05 10.87 -5.81
N ILE A 552 -18.61 11.54 -6.86
CA ILE A 552 -18.24 10.90 -8.14
C ILE A 552 -17.15 9.84 -7.91
N HIS A 553 -16.08 10.20 -7.18
CA HIS A 553 -14.97 9.28 -6.88
C HIS A 553 -15.43 8.00 -6.18
N LYS A 554 -16.33 8.12 -5.19
CA LYS A 554 -16.93 6.96 -4.52
C LYS A 554 -17.71 6.06 -5.49
N PHE A 555 -18.46 6.63 -6.41
CA PHE A 555 -19.27 5.85 -7.37
C PHE A 555 -18.45 5.19 -8.47
N LEU A 556 -17.24 5.70 -8.76
CA LEU A 556 -16.34 5.06 -9.73
C LEU A 556 -15.93 3.65 -9.29
N THR A 557 -15.83 3.40 -7.97
CA THR A 557 -15.32 2.13 -7.41
C THR A 557 -16.38 1.06 -7.20
N ALA A 558 -17.62 1.26 -7.66
CA ALA A 558 -18.73 0.32 -7.50
C ALA A 558 -19.62 0.21 -8.76
N ASP A 559 -20.36 -0.90 -8.90
CA ASP A 559 -21.49 -0.98 -9.84
C ASP A 559 -22.62 -0.11 -9.30
N VAL A 560 -22.91 0.98 -10.01
CA VAL A 560 -23.97 1.93 -9.65
C VAL A 560 -25.08 2.01 -10.70
N ALA A 561 -25.18 1.02 -11.59
CA ALA A 561 -26.19 0.98 -12.64
C ALA A 561 -27.62 1.03 -12.08
N GLY A 562 -27.83 0.37 -10.93
CA GLY A 562 -29.11 0.38 -10.21
C GLY A 562 -29.40 1.68 -9.44
N MET A 563 -28.43 2.58 -9.32
CA MET A 563 -28.60 3.90 -8.70
C MET A 563 -28.94 4.99 -9.73
N LEU A 564 -28.80 4.70 -11.03
CA LEU A 564 -29.16 5.65 -12.08
C LEU A 564 -30.68 5.81 -12.18
N PRO A 565 -31.19 7.03 -12.42
CA PRO A 565 -32.63 7.30 -12.53
C PRO A 565 -33.28 6.51 -13.67
N ASP A 566 -34.60 6.31 -13.62
CA ASP A 566 -35.35 5.50 -14.60
C ASP A 566 -35.11 5.94 -16.06
N GLY A 567 -34.90 7.24 -16.29
CA GLY A 567 -34.62 7.80 -17.61
C GLY A 567 -33.20 7.56 -18.15
N ALA A 568 -32.31 6.89 -17.42
CA ALA A 568 -30.99 6.51 -17.93
C ALA A 568 -31.09 5.35 -18.93
N SER A 569 -30.37 5.48 -20.04
CA SER A 569 -30.28 4.48 -21.11
C SER A 569 -29.58 3.19 -20.66
N GLU A 570 -29.78 2.10 -21.40
CA GLU A 570 -29.11 0.84 -21.10
C GLU A 570 -27.59 0.93 -21.31
N GLU A 571 -27.15 1.74 -22.27
CA GLU A 571 -25.74 2.05 -22.49
C GLU A 571 -25.12 2.75 -21.27
N GLU A 572 -25.79 3.76 -20.71
CA GLU A 572 -25.34 4.45 -19.49
C GLU A 572 -25.31 3.50 -18.29
N ARG A 573 -26.32 2.62 -18.16
CA ARG A 573 -26.34 1.58 -17.12
C ARG A 573 -25.17 0.62 -17.28
N SER A 574 -24.89 0.14 -18.49
CA SER A 574 -23.75 -0.74 -18.78
C SER A 574 -22.42 -0.08 -18.41
N VAL A 575 -22.22 1.20 -18.78
CA VAL A 575 -21.03 1.97 -18.41
C VAL A 575 -20.90 2.12 -16.90
N ALA A 576 -22.01 2.37 -16.19
CA ALA A 576 -22.03 2.54 -14.74
C ALA A 576 -21.65 1.28 -13.94
N ARG A 577 -21.68 0.09 -14.55
CA ARG A 577 -21.24 -1.17 -13.93
C ARG A 577 -19.73 -1.28 -13.77
N LEU A 578 -18.95 -0.53 -14.55
CA LEU A 578 -17.50 -0.64 -14.55
C LEU A 578 -16.92 -0.26 -13.19
N ASN A 579 -16.22 -1.17 -12.51
CA ASN A 579 -15.39 -0.79 -11.38
C ASN A 579 -14.08 -0.17 -11.86
N CYS A 580 -13.80 1.05 -11.44
CA CYS A 580 -12.53 1.71 -11.74
C CYS A 580 -12.02 2.52 -10.56
N PHE A 581 -10.70 2.55 -10.43
CA PHE A 581 -10.02 3.20 -9.32
C PHE A 581 -9.15 4.31 -9.90
N ILE A 582 -9.46 5.56 -9.56
CA ILE A 582 -8.69 6.73 -9.98
C ILE A 582 -8.21 7.52 -8.75
N GLY A 583 -7.30 8.48 -8.96
CA GLY A 583 -6.80 9.31 -7.87
C GLY A 583 -7.92 10.08 -7.17
N GLN A 584 -7.85 10.17 -5.83
CA GLN A 584 -8.82 10.94 -5.06
C GLN A 584 -8.89 12.40 -5.51
N PRO A 585 -9.99 13.11 -5.23
CA PRO A 585 -10.05 14.54 -5.49
C PRO A 585 -8.92 15.30 -4.79
N VAL A 586 -8.31 16.26 -5.49
CA VAL A 586 -7.35 17.20 -4.90
C VAL A 586 -7.96 18.58 -4.98
N ASP A 587 -8.01 19.24 -3.83
CA ASP A 587 -8.41 20.64 -3.73
C ASP A 587 -7.24 21.52 -4.18
N VAL A 588 -7.51 22.41 -5.14
CA VAL A 588 -6.53 23.31 -5.74
C VAL A 588 -6.83 24.77 -5.37
N GLY A 589 -7.85 25.02 -4.54
CA GLY A 589 -8.33 26.35 -4.16
C GLY A 589 -9.67 26.66 -4.82
N ASP A 590 -9.65 27.28 -5.99
CA ASP A 590 -10.86 27.72 -6.69
C ASP A 590 -11.61 26.56 -7.36
N PHE A 591 -11.00 25.37 -7.43
CA PHE A 591 -11.56 24.16 -8.00
C PHE A 591 -10.91 22.92 -7.41
N ALA A 592 -11.46 21.75 -7.72
CA ALA A 592 -10.84 20.47 -7.45
C ALA A 592 -10.62 19.66 -8.73
N VAL A 593 -9.72 18.69 -8.69
CA VAL A 593 -9.38 17.84 -9.85
C VAL A 593 -9.47 16.35 -9.52
N LEU A 594 -9.81 15.55 -10.53
CA LEU A 594 -9.59 14.10 -10.55
C LEU A 594 -8.31 13.78 -11.32
N ARG A 595 -7.79 12.56 -11.14
CA ARG A 595 -6.47 12.18 -11.65
C ARG A 595 -6.46 10.75 -12.18
N LEU A 596 -5.95 10.56 -13.39
CA LEU A 596 -5.53 9.26 -13.90
C LEU A 596 -4.01 9.14 -13.74
N ALA A 597 -3.55 8.05 -13.15
CA ALA A 597 -2.13 7.79 -12.96
C ALA A 597 -1.77 6.36 -13.39
N ILE A 598 -0.72 6.23 -14.19
CA ILE A 598 -0.15 4.93 -14.52
C ILE A 598 0.61 4.37 -13.32
N GLY A 599 0.40 3.09 -13.01
CA GLY A 599 1.13 2.35 -11.97
C GLY A 599 2.18 1.41 -12.55
N ALA A 600 2.99 0.83 -11.68
CA ALA A 600 4.07 -0.10 -12.00
C ALA A 600 3.59 -1.32 -12.77
N ALA A 601 2.44 -1.90 -12.40
CA ALA A 601 1.88 -3.05 -13.12
C ALA A 601 1.57 -2.75 -14.59
N LEU A 602 0.97 -1.59 -14.88
CA LEU A 602 0.69 -1.14 -16.25
C LEU A 602 1.98 -0.72 -16.97
N ALA A 603 2.87 0.01 -16.30
CA ALA A 603 4.15 0.42 -16.87
C ALA A 603 5.02 -0.78 -17.27
N ALA A 604 5.12 -1.79 -16.41
CA ALA A 604 5.81 -3.05 -16.71
C ALA A 604 5.09 -3.81 -17.83
N GLY A 605 3.75 -3.91 -17.78
CA GLY A 605 2.96 -4.56 -18.84
C GLY A 605 3.17 -3.93 -20.22
N LEU A 606 3.20 -2.60 -20.32
CA LEU A 606 3.50 -1.89 -21.58
C LEU A 606 4.96 -2.07 -22.03
N GLY A 607 5.88 -2.30 -21.08
CA GLY A 607 7.26 -2.64 -21.39
C GLY A 607 7.44 -4.08 -21.85
N GLU A 608 6.60 -5.00 -21.34
CA GLU A 608 6.56 -6.43 -21.70
C GLU A 608 5.85 -6.63 -23.06
N ASP A 609 4.77 -5.90 -23.32
CA ASP A 609 3.98 -5.92 -24.55
C ASP A 609 3.55 -4.49 -24.96
N PRO A 610 4.26 -3.85 -25.93
CA PRO A 610 3.90 -2.52 -26.40
C PRO A 610 2.58 -2.43 -27.17
N GLU A 611 2.03 -3.54 -27.69
CA GLU A 611 0.73 -3.57 -28.38
C GLU A 611 -0.43 -3.42 -27.38
N PHE A 612 -0.18 -3.71 -26.10
CA PHE A 612 -1.14 -3.52 -25.01
C PHE A 612 -1.57 -2.05 -24.82
N LEU A 613 -0.83 -1.08 -25.38
CA LEU A 613 -1.18 0.34 -25.28
C LEU A 613 -2.61 0.65 -25.77
N GLU A 614 -3.04 0.08 -26.89
CA GLU A 614 -4.38 0.33 -27.43
C GLU A 614 -5.48 -0.24 -26.53
N THR A 615 -5.20 -1.35 -25.85
CA THR A 615 -6.09 -1.91 -24.83
C THR A 615 -6.15 -0.97 -23.62
N ALA A 616 -5.00 -0.51 -23.12
CA ALA A 616 -4.94 0.43 -22.00
C ALA A 616 -5.72 1.74 -22.30
N LEU A 617 -5.52 2.34 -23.48
CA LEU A 617 -6.24 3.56 -23.88
C LEU A 617 -7.75 3.34 -24.04
N ARG A 618 -8.18 2.14 -24.42
CA ARG A 618 -9.61 1.78 -24.46
C ARG A 618 -10.20 1.64 -23.06
N GLU A 619 -9.46 1.08 -22.12
CA GLU A 619 -9.84 1.08 -20.71
C GLU A 619 -9.95 2.52 -20.17
N ASP A 620 -9.01 3.39 -20.52
CA ASP A 620 -9.03 4.79 -20.11
C ASP A 620 -10.29 5.50 -20.63
N ARG A 621 -10.68 5.29 -21.89
CA ARG A 621 -11.98 5.77 -22.42
C ARG A 621 -13.17 5.27 -21.61
N ARG A 622 -13.22 3.97 -21.28
CA ARG A 622 -14.32 3.42 -20.45
C ARG A 622 -14.40 4.08 -19.07
N VAL A 623 -13.26 4.43 -18.47
CA VAL A 623 -13.21 5.20 -17.22
C VAL A 623 -13.80 6.59 -17.43
N LEU A 624 -13.37 7.31 -18.47
CA LEU A 624 -13.84 8.66 -18.79
C LEU A 624 -15.33 8.67 -19.14
N ASP A 625 -15.83 7.65 -19.83
CA ASP A 625 -17.27 7.47 -20.12
C ASP A 625 -18.06 7.33 -18.83
N LYS A 626 -17.59 6.51 -17.87
CA LYS A 626 -18.23 6.40 -16.56
C LYS A 626 -18.18 7.72 -15.79
N VAL A 627 -17.07 8.45 -15.85
CA VAL A 627 -17.00 9.81 -15.27
C VAL A 627 -18.05 10.72 -15.89
N GLY A 628 -18.28 10.65 -17.21
CA GLY A 628 -19.31 11.43 -17.91
C GLY A 628 -20.74 11.09 -17.46
N VAL A 629 -21.05 9.79 -17.33
CA VAL A 629 -22.35 9.32 -16.79
C VAL A 629 -22.54 9.84 -15.36
N LEU A 630 -21.52 9.73 -14.51
CA LEU A 630 -21.60 10.22 -13.13
C LEU A 630 -21.70 11.75 -13.07
N LEU A 631 -21.01 12.48 -13.94
CA LEU A 631 -21.14 13.93 -14.05
C LEU A 631 -22.58 14.35 -14.39
N LYS A 632 -23.26 13.58 -15.25
CA LYS A 632 -24.66 13.82 -15.62
C LYS A 632 -25.64 13.59 -14.47
N TYR A 633 -25.38 12.61 -13.60
CA TYR A 633 -26.35 12.15 -12.60
C TYR A 633 -25.97 12.36 -11.13
N HIS A 634 -24.78 12.91 -10.82
CA HIS A 634 -24.30 12.99 -9.43
C HIS A 634 -25.19 13.80 -8.48
N GLU A 635 -26.04 14.69 -8.98
CA GLU A 635 -26.96 15.48 -8.12
C GLU A 635 -28.19 14.68 -7.68
N VAL A 636 -28.59 13.68 -8.46
CA VAL A 636 -29.82 12.89 -8.24
C VAL A 636 -29.56 11.46 -7.73
N MET A 637 -28.33 10.96 -7.89
CA MET A 637 -27.83 9.75 -7.20
C MET A 637 -27.48 10.04 -5.75
#